data_AF-A0A2D0ITH8-F1
#
_entry.id   AF-A0A2D0ITH8-F1
#
_cell.length_a   1.000
_cell.length_b   1.000
_cell.length_c   1.000
_cell.angle_alpha   90.00
_cell.angle_beta   90.00
_cell.angle_gamma   90.00
#
_symmetry.space_group_name_H-M   'P 1'
#
loop_
_entity.id
_entity.type
_entity.pdbx_description
1 polymer ?
#
loop_
_entity_poly.entity_id
_entity_poly.type
_entity_poly.pdbx_seq_one_letter_code
_entity_poly.pdbx_strand_id
1 'polypeptide(L)'
;MTVAVGSETVMASPIRFITSLTHTLQADKQTVIADGQDSILYTVNVRDAADRPVANSKVQWSADNGQLLDKQEQTNSQGEATARLVSRTAGMATVSAEVSGKMLNASPVTFKRLLKPAITVDKTRAAADGEDRVIFTVTVTDIHGQGLADKVVDWSGNLGEMIFAEGWTDSQGNATATFVSRHAGPALVTADVGEQPIVSSVEFIPPLRLVDTVAVDSEGGNANQKSFGIRGPFVFWHGAKFRIITAGNTGGVNWQSDSPSVMVSGNVVTVQQNPDGVRFTDTDETGQQVELTLTVHTWFERSGLTEDFYSNANQICQSLGSRIASKYALEQLCKEWGNFYLYDGWVREFYVTSTDYLAARSGSAEHQAKWVFWAETDRWTRNAWAMTGFACGKQQY
;
A
#
# COMPACT_ATOMS: atom_id res chain seq x y z
N MET A 1 -8.87 -15.66 93.98
CA MET A 1 -9.73 -16.25 95.02
C MET A 1 -8.80 -16.88 96.04
N THR A 2 -8.98 -16.60 97.32
CA THR A 2 -8.17 -17.17 98.41
C THR A 2 -9.03 -18.14 99.20
N VAL A 3 -8.50 -19.34 99.41
CA VAL A 3 -9.08 -20.31 100.36
C VAL A 3 -8.03 -20.52 101.45
N ALA A 4 -8.45 -20.39 102.70
CA ALA A 4 -7.59 -20.63 103.86
C ALA A 4 -8.01 -21.94 104.53
N VAL A 5 -7.02 -22.80 104.81
CA VAL A 5 -7.16 -23.98 105.68
C VAL A 5 -6.06 -23.88 106.73
N GLY A 6 -6.41 -23.50 107.96
CA GLY A 6 -5.43 -23.24 109.02
C GLY A 6 -4.63 -21.94 108.81
N SER A 7 -3.37 -21.92 109.26
CA SER A 7 -2.46 -20.75 109.17
C SER A 7 -1.76 -20.59 107.81
N GLU A 8 -2.03 -21.44 106.84
CA GLU A 8 -1.47 -21.35 105.49
C GLU A 8 -2.50 -20.75 104.51
N THR A 9 -2.16 -19.59 103.97
CA THR A 9 -2.87 -18.98 102.84
C THR A 9 -2.23 -19.41 101.53
N VAL A 10 -2.97 -20.15 100.70
CA VAL A 10 -2.58 -20.42 99.31
C VAL A 10 -3.30 -19.43 98.41
N MET A 11 -2.54 -18.52 97.81
CA MET A 11 -3.04 -17.57 96.82
C MET A 11 -3.17 -18.30 95.48
N ALA A 12 -4.37 -18.36 94.91
CA ALA A 12 -4.53 -18.81 93.53
C ALA A 12 -3.78 -17.83 92.58
N SER A 13 -3.13 -18.37 91.56
CA SER A 13 -2.47 -17.58 90.51
C SER A 13 -3.42 -16.51 89.95
N PRO A 14 -2.94 -15.28 89.66
CA PRO A 14 -3.79 -14.21 89.13
C PRO A 14 -4.49 -14.66 87.84
N ILE A 15 -5.81 -14.47 87.77
CA ILE A 15 -6.56 -14.62 86.52
C ILE A 15 -6.22 -13.40 85.66
N ARG A 16 -5.60 -13.63 84.49
CA ARG A 16 -5.40 -12.60 83.47
C ARG A 16 -6.54 -12.68 82.47
N PHE A 17 -7.35 -11.63 82.39
CA PHE A 17 -8.27 -11.45 81.28
C PHE A 17 -7.49 -10.94 80.08
N ILE A 18 -7.50 -11.67 78.98
CA ILE A 18 -7.01 -11.17 77.69
C ILE A 18 -8.17 -10.48 76.97
N THR A 19 -7.91 -9.29 76.45
CA THR A 19 -8.89 -8.58 75.62
C THR A 19 -9.07 -9.38 74.33
N SER A 20 -10.30 -9.81 74.04
CA SER A 20 -10.62 -10.40 72.74
C SER A 20 -10.59 -9.31 71.66
N LEU A 21 -9.87 -9.56 70.58
CA LEU A 21 -9.70 -8.62 69.46
C LEU A 21 -10.33 -9.18 68.19
N THR A 22 -11.12 -8.34 67.53
CA THR A 22 -11.61 -8.58 66.16
C THR A 22 -10.67 -7.88 65.19
N HIS A 23 -10.27 -8.60 64.14
CA HIS A 23 -9.33 -8.11 63.15
C HIS A 23 -9.88 -8.35 61.74
N THR A 24 -9.80 -7.35 60.87
CA THR A 24 -10.10 -7.50 59.44
C THR A 24 -8.96 -6.97 58.59
N LEU A 25 -8.73 -7.59 57.44
CA LEU A 25 -7.80 -7.11 56.43
C LEU A 25 -8.55 -7.03 55.09
N GLN A 26 -8.65 -5.84 54.52
CA GLN A 26 -9.42 -5.58 53.30
C GLN A 26 -8.56 -4.87 52.26
N ALA A 27 -8.76 -5.23 50.99
CA ALA A 27 -8.22 -4.52 49.83
C ALA A 27 -9.27 -3.55 49.30
N ASP A 28 -8.86 -2.37 48.87
CA ASP A 28 -9.73 -1.36 48.24
C ASP A 28 -10.23 -1.77 46.85
N LYS A 29 -9.43 -2.54 46.11
CA LYS A 29 -9.77 -3.12 44.80
C LYS A 29 -9.11 -4.47 44.58
N GLN A 30 -9.69 -5.25 43.68
CA GLN A 30 -9.28 -6.63 43.40
C GLN A 30 -8.35 -6.75 42.19
N THR A 31 -8.24 -5.70 41.37
CA THR A 31 -7.49 -5.73 40.12
C THR A 31 -6.80 -4.40 39.83
N VAL A 32 -5.54 -4.47 39.40
CA VAL A 32 -4.67 -3.33 39.06
C VAL A 32 -3.72 -3.68 37.93
N ILE A 33 -3.10 -2.68 37.32
CA ILE A 33 -2.07 -2.90 36.29
C ILE A 33 -0.71 -3.17 36.92
N ALA A 34 0.05 -4.12 36.36
CA ALA A 34 1.40 -4.46 36.79
C ALA A 34 2.46 -3.48 36.23
N ASP A 35 2.28 -2.17 36.40
CA ASP A 35 3.21 -1.13 35.90
C ASP A 35 4.19 -0.61 36.97
N GLY A 36 4.07 -1.10 38.20
CA GLY A 36 4.83 -0.65 39.37
C GLY A 36 4.38 0.69 39.95
N GLN A 37 3.28 1.26 39.47
CA GLN A 37 2.70 2.51 39.95
C GLN A 37 1.26 2.33 40.45
N ASP A 38 0.42 1.62 39.69
CA ASP A 38 -0.91 1.24 40.13
C ASP A 38 -0.79 0.31 41.35
N SER A 39 -1.59 0.62 42.38
CA SER A 39 -1.43 0.04 43.70
C SER A 39 -2.76 -0.35 44.30
N ILE A 40 -2.73 -1.39 45.12
CA ILE A 40 -3.86 -1.80 45.98
C ILE A 40 -3.57 -1.32 47.39
N LEU A 41 -4.51 -0.61 47.99
CA LEU A 41 -4.44 -0.19 49.38
C LEU A 41 -5.07 -1.27 50.26
N TYR A 42 -4.27 -1.81 51.17
CA TYR A 42 -4.73 -2.71 52.20
C TYR A 42 -4.96 -1.96 53.50
N THR A 43 -6.09 -2.23 54.16
CA THR A 43 -6.44 -1.67 55.46
C THR A 43 -6.68 -2.81 56.45
N VAL A 44 -5.86 -2.85 57.50
CA VAL A 44 -6.14 -3.59 58.73
C VAL A 44 -7.06 -2.74 59.59
N ASN A 45 -8.10 -3.34 60.17
CA ASN A 45 -8.92 -2.72 61.22
C ASN A 45 -8.91 -3.63 62.46
N VAL A 46 -8.67 -3.04 63.64
CA VAL A 46 -8.58 -3.74 64.92
C VAL A 46 -9.57 -3.14 65.91
N ARG A 47 -10.47 -3.97 66.42
CA ARG A 47 -11.48 -3.59 67.41
C ARG A 47 -11.48 -4.51 68.61
N ASP A 48 -11.81 -3.98 69.78
CA ASP A 48 -12.02 -4.77 70.99
C ASP A 48 -13.41 -5.44 70.99
N ALA A 49 -13.68 -6.24 72.02
CA ALA A 49 -14.98 -6.91 72.19
C ALA A 49 -16.18 -5.96 72.34
N ALA A 50 -15.94 -4.67 72.62
CA ALA A 50 -16.97 -3.63 72.68
C ALA A 50 -17.04 -2.82 71.38
N ASP A 51 -16.43 -3.32 70.29
CA ASP A 51 -16.36 -2.69 68.97
C ASP A 51 -15.60 -1.34 68.93
N ARG A 52 -14.76 -1.08 69.94
CA ARG A 52 -13.96 0.15 70.00
C ARG A 52 -12.63 -0.03 69.28
N PRO A 53 -12.14 1.00 68.57
CA PRO A 53 -10.87 0.94 67.86
C PRO A 53 -9.69 0.74 68.82
N VAL A 54 -8.74 -0.10 68.44
CA VAL A 54 -7.54 -0.39 69.23
C VAL A 54 -6.30 0.19 68.54
N ALA A 55 -5.82 1.31 69.06
CA ALA A 55 -4.62 1.99 68.58
C ALA A 55 -3.33 1.28 69.05
N ASN A 56 -2.24 1.55 68.33
CA ASN A 56 -0.88 1.07 68.60
C ASN A 56 -0.69 -0.47 68.57
N SER A 57 -1.65 -1.22 68.04
CA SER A 57 -1.51 -2.66 67.76
C SER A 57 -0.41 -2.84 66.72
N LYS A 58 0.62 -3.65 67.02
CA LYS A 58 1.72 -3.94 66.10
C LYS A 58 1.21 -4.75 64.89
N VAL A 59 1.60 -4.34 63.69
CA VAL A 59 1.23 -4.95 62.41
C VAL A 59 2.49 -5.29 61.63
N GLN A 60 2.64 -6.54 61.21
CA GLN A 60 3.72 -7.00 60.35
C GLN A 60 3.15 -7.46 59.02
N TRP A 61 3.50 -6.76 57.94
CA TRP A 61 2.98 -7.03 56.60
C TRP A 61 3.90 -7.96 55.82
N SER A 62 3.30 -8.87 55.04
CA SER A 62 4.01 -9.64 54.02
C SER A 62 3.14 -9.85 52.79
N ALA A 63 3.79 -10.09 51.64
CA ALA A 63 3.14 -10.40 50.38
C ALA A 63 3.91 -11.51 49.68
N ASP A 64 3.19 -12.38 48.98
CA ASP A 64 3.78 -13.47 48.17
C ASP A 64 4.30 -12.99 46.79
N ASN A 65 3.76 -11.87 46.30
CA ASN A 65 4.11 -11.26 45.03
C ASN A 65 3.95 -9.73 45.11
N GLY A 66 4.78 -9.01 44.35
CA GLY A 66 4.84 -7.56 44.36
C GLY A 66 5.67 -6.98 45.52
N GLN A 67 5.56 -5.67 45.70
CA GLN A 67 6.29 -4.90 46.70
C GLN A 67 5.30 -4.11 47.57
N LEU A 68 5.43 -4.27 48.89
CA LEU A 68 4.70 -3.46 49.85
C LEU A 68 5.43 -2.14 50.12
N LEU A 69 4.73 -1.04 49.91
CA LEU A 69 5.13 0.34 50.12
C LEU A 69 4.28 0.97 51.24
N ASP A 70 4.73 2.09 51.79
CA ASP A 70 3.96 2.92 52.72
C ASP A 70 3.36 2.13 53.91
N LYS A 71 4.08 1.11 54.39
CA LYS A 71 3.62 0.21 55.45
C LYS A 71 3.51 0.93 56.78
N GLN A 72 2.32 0.93 57.36
CA GLN A 72 2.11 1.33 58.76
C GLN A 72 2.29 0.10 59.67
N GLU A 73 3.27 0.14 60.57
CA GLU A 73 3.61 -0.97 61.47
C GLU A 73 2.77 -0.98 62.75
N GLN A 74 1.91 0.02 62.94
CA GLN A 74 1.00 0.14 64.08
C GLN A 74 -0.34 0.73 63.67
N THR A 75 -1.41 0.35 64.36
CA THR A 75 -2.73 0.96 64.17
C THR A 75 -2.79 2.38 64.72
N ASN A 76 -3.48 3.26 63.99
CA ASN A 76 -3.74 4.64 64.39
C ASN A 76 -4.86 4.73 65.46
N SER A 77 -5.29 5.94 65.81
CA SER A 77 -6.36 6.19 66.79
C SER A 77 -7.74 5.61 66.41
N GLN A 78 -7.97 5.31 65.14
CA GLN A 78 -9.16 4.63 64.62
C GLN A 78 -8.99 3.10 64.53
N GLY A 79 -7.88 2.57 65.04
CA GLY A 79 -7.61 1.14 65.01
C GLY A 79 -7.20 0.64 63.63
N GLU A 80 -6.73 1.53 62.75
CA GLU A 80 -6.42 1.21 61.36
C GLU A 80 -4.92 1.28 61.07
N ALA A 81 -4.43 0.35 60.25
CA ALA A 81 -3.08 0.41 59.68
C ALA A 81 -3.17 0.08 58.19
N THR A 82 -2.41 0.80 57.36
CA THR A 82 -2.42 0.62 55.91
C THR A 82 -1.09 0.16 55.32
N ALA A 83 -1.15 -0.49 54.16
CA ALA A 83 0.00 -0.73 53.29
C ALA A 83 -0.44 -0.69 51.83
N ARG A 84 0.44 -0.25 50.93
CA ARG A 84 0.19 -0.25 49.49
C ARG A 84 0.96 -1.38 48.81
N LEU A 85 0.30 -2.14 47.96
CA LEU A 85 0.94 -3.18 47.15
C LEU A 85 1.05 -2.72 45.69
N VAL A 86 2.26 -2.72 45.14
CA VAL A 86 2.55 -2.50 43.71
C VAL A 86 3.23 -3.74 43.12
N SER A 87 3.18 -3.91 41.80
CA SER A 87 3.95 -4.96 41.11
C SER A 87 4.31 -4.52 39.70
N ARG A 88 5.46 -4.99 39.20
CA ARG A 88 5.82 -4.98 37.76
C ARG A 88 5.60 -6.33 37.08
N THR A 89 5.18 -7.33 37.85
CA THR A 89 4.94 -8.69 37.40
C THR A 89 3.45 -8.97 37.49
N ALA A 90 2.85 -9.35 36.35
CA ALA A 90 1.47 -9.77 36.31
C ALA A 90 1.27 -11.10 37.05
N GLY A 91 0.08 -11.29 37.62
CA GLY A 91 -0.28 -12.51 38.35
C GLY A 91 -1.12 -12.23 39.59
N MET A 92 -1.46 -13.30 40.29
CA MET A 92 -2.12 -13.18 41.60
C MET A 92 -1.12 -12.72 42.67
N ALA A 93 -1.63 -12.01 43.67
CA ALA A 93 -0.90 -11.65 44.87
C ALA A 93 -1.82 -11.77 46.09
N THR A 94 -1.27 -12.22 47.20
CA THR A 94 -1.94 -12.32 48.50
C THR A 94 -1.12 -11.52 49.51
N VAL A 95 -1.77 -10.56 50.17
CA VAL A 95 -1.18 -9.85 51.30
C VAL A 95 -1.64 -10.48 52.60
N SER A 96 -0.71 -10.58 53.53
CA SER A 96 -1.00 -10.99 54.90
C SER A 96 -0.47 -9.96 55.90
N ALA A 97 -1.13 -9.91 57.04
CA ALA A 97 -0.77 -9.05 58.15
C ALA A 97 -0.83 -9.84 59.46
N GLU A 98 0.29 -9.92 60.17
CA GLU A 98 0.30 -10.41 61.54
C GLU A 98 0.00 -9.25 62.49
N VAL A 99 -1.11 -9.35 63.22
CA VAL A 99 -1.57 -8.31 64.14
C VAL A 99 -1.72 -8.90 65.53
N SER A 100 -0.95 -8.39 66.49
CA SER A 100 -0.98 -8.84 67.88
C SER A 100 -0.89 -10.37 68.04
N GLY A 101 -0.06 -11.02 67.22
CA GLY A 101 0.16 -12.48 67.21
C GLY A 101 -0.87 -13.30 66.42
N LYS A 102 -1.82 -12.65 65.73
CA LYS A 102 -2.78 -13.31 64.83
C LYS A 102 -2.45 -13.00 63.38
N MET A 103 -2.28 -14.03 62.56
CA MET A 103 -2.10 -13.89 61.12
C MET A 103 -3.43 -13.69 60.40
N LEU A 104 -3.50 -12.68 59.52
CA LEU A 104 -4.64 -12.38 58.65
C LEU A 104 -4.19 -12.50 57.21
N ASN A 105 -4.99 -13.15 56.37
CA ASN A 105 -4.77 -13.19 54.92
C ASN A 105 -5.89 -12.44 54.23
N ALA A 106 -5.54 -11.55 53.31
CA ALA A 106 -6.51 -10.91 52.44
C ALA A 106 -7.04 -11.91 51.40
N SER A 107 -8.15 -11.55 50.76
CA SER A 107 -8.53 -12.23 49.51
C SER A 107 -7.47 -11.97 48.43
N PRO A 108 -7.14 -12.96 47.58
CA PRO A 108 -6.19 -12.76 46.49
C PRO A 108 -6.64 -11.66 45.53
N VAL A 109 -5.68 -10.84 45.11
CA VAL A 109 -5.87 -9.78 44.11
C VAL A 109 -5.08 -10.11 42.85
N THR A 110 -5.41 -9.48 41.72
CA THR A 110 -4.75 -9.74 40.43
C THR A 110 -4.07 -8.50 39.86
N PHE A 111 -2.78 -8.60 39.58
CA PHE A 111 -2.05 -7.66 38.73
C PHE A 111 -2.19 -8.07 37.26
N LYS A 112 -2.94 -7.29 36.48
CA LYS A 112 -3.07 -7.47 35.03
C LYS A 112 -1.80 -7.00 34.34
N ARG A 113 -1.37 -7.74 33.33
CA ARG A 113 -0.25 -7.34 32.47
C ARG A 113 -0.63 -6.10 31.69
N LEU A 114 0.24 -5.08 31.69
CA LEU A 114 0.10 -3.94 30.79
C LEU A 114 0.52 -4.35 29.38
N LEU A 115 -0.40 -4.20 28.42
CA LEU A 115 -0.12 -4.43 27.00
C LEU A 115 0.39 -3.14 26.36
N LYS A 116 1.31 -3.29 25.41
CA LYS A 116 1.83 -2.23 24.54
C LYS A 116 1.69 -2.68 23.09
N PRO A 117 0.49 -2.58 22.50
CA PRO A 117 0.27 -2.92 21.12
C PRO A 117 0.80 -1.79 20.20
N ALA A 118 1.38 -2.15 19.07
CA ALA A 118 1.82 -1.23 18.03
C ALA A 118 1.50 -1.84 16.66
N ILE A 119 1.12 -1.00 15.69
CA ILE A 119 0.75 -1.44 14.34
C ILE A 119 1.70 -0.82 13.31
N THR A 120 2.16 -1.64 12.38
CA THR A 120 2.98 -1.22 11.24
C THR A 120 2.33 -1.67 9.94
N VAL A 121 2.76 -1.07 8.84
CA VAL A 121 2.32 -1.41 7.48
C VAL A 121 3.55 -1.58 6.61
N ASP A 122 3.51 -2.56 5.70
CA ASP A 122 4.64 -2.89 4.81
C ASP A 122 4.88 -1.81 3.74
N LYS A 123 3.82 -1.12 3.31
CA LYS A 123 3.87 0.02 2.38
C LYS A 123 2.77 1.03 2.67
N THR A 124 3.05 2.29 2.38
CA THR A 124 2.13 3.41 2.64
C THR A 124 1.27 3.78 1.43
N ARG A 125 1.55 3.20 0.26
CA ARG A 125 0.77 3.34 -0.98
C ARG A 125 0.60 2.00 -1.66
N ALA A 126 -0.55 1.79 -2.30
CA ALA A 126 -0.86 0.57 -3.06
C ALA A 126 -1.82 0.85 -4.21
N ALA A 127 -1.79 0.05 -5.27
CA ALA A 127 -2.73 0.16 -6.39
C ALA A 127 -4.15 -0.27 -5.98
N ALA A 128 -5.15 0.49 -6.41
CA ALA A 128 -6.56 0.17 -6.19
C ALA A 128 -7.11 -0.78 -7.28
N ASP A 129 -6.38 -1.86 -7.59
CA ASP A 129 -6.70 -2.85 -8.62
C ASP A 129 -7.42 -4.10 -8.08
N GLY A 130 -7.48 -4.25 -6.75
CA GLY A 130 -8.01 -5.41 -6.06
C GLY A 130 -7.04 -6.58 -5.95
N GLU A 131 -5.78 -6.39 -6.35
CA GLU A 131 -4.71 -7.40 -6.35
C GLU A 131 -3.51 -6.97 -5.52
N ASP A 132 -3.15 -5.67 -5.51
CA ASP A 132 -2.01 -5.15 -4.76
C ASP A 132 -2.25 -5.23 -3.24
N ARG A 133 -1.52 -6.13 -2.60
CA ARG A 133 -1.73 -6.52 -1.19
C ARG A 133 -0.94 -5.62 -0.26
N VAL A 134 -1.63 -5.08 0.74
CA VAL A 134 -1.04 -4.34 1.86
C VAL A 134 -1.09 -5.21 3.10
N ILE A 135 0.03 -5.35 3.79
CA ILE A 135 0.14 -6.17 5.00
C ILE A 135 0.31 -5.25 6.21
N PHE A 136 -0.64 -5.35 7.13
CA PHE A 136 -0.56 -4.73 8.44
C PHE A 136 -0.09 -5.77 9.44
N THR A 137 0.83 -5.37 10.32
CA THR A 137 1.33 -6.20 11.42
C THR A 137 1.07 -5.48 12.73
N VAL A 138 0.29 -6.08 13.62
CA VAL A 138 0.26 -5.66 15.02
C VAL A 138 1.28 -6.47 15.81
N THR A 139 2.04 -5.79 16.68
CA THR A 139 2.96 -6.39 17.64
C THR A 139 2.51 -6.02 19.04
N VAL A 140 2.25 -7.02 19.88
CA VAL A 140 1.80 -6.86 21.26
C VAL A 140 2.90 -7.27 22.22
N THR A 141 3.42 -6.29 22.96
CA THR A 141 4.48 -6.51 23.95
C THR A 141 4.02 -6.13 25.36
N ASP A 142 4.82 -6.49 26.36
CA ASP A 142 4.67 -5.98 27.72
C ASP A 142 5.64 -4.81 28.02
N ILE A 143 5.68 -4.37 29.27
CA ILE A 143 6.57 -3.30 29.72
C ILE A 143 8.07 -3.63 29.58
N HIS A 144 8.43 -4.90 29.46
CA HIS A 144 9.79 -5.39 29.29
C HIS A 144 10.16 -5.61 27.81
N GLY A 145 9.23 -5.37 26.89
CA GLY A 145 9.42 -5.59 25.45
C GLY A 145 9.29 -7.04 25.03
N GLN A 146 8.80 -7.93 25.90
CA GLN A 146 8.56 -9.33 25.55
C GLN A 146 7.28 -9.44 24.72
N GLY A 147 7.36 -10.11 23.56
CA GLY A 147 6.21 -10.47 22.74
C GLY A 147 5.23 -11.38 23.47
N LEU A 148 3.93 -11.13 23.33
CA LEU A 148 2.89 -11.86 24.03
C LEU A 148 2.03 -12.64 23.05
N ALA A 149 2.11 -13.97 23.12
CA ALA A 149 1.27 -14.88 22.34
C ALA A 149 -0.20 -14.88 22.80
N ASP A 150 -1.05 -15.39 21.91
CA ASP A 150 -2.46 -15.70 22.15
C ASP A 150 -3.29 -14.47 22.59
N LYS A 151 -2.87 -13.26 22.21
CA LYS A 151 -3.66 -12.04 22.39
C LYS A 151 -4.64 -11.93 21.24
N VAL A 152 -5.92 -11.82 21.57
CA VAL A 152 -6.99 -11.60 20.60
C VAL A 152 -6.76 -10.27 19.89
N VAL A 153 -6.93 -10.29 18.57
CA VAL A 153 -6.85 -9.12 17.71
C VAL A 153 -8.10 -9.07 16.84
N ASP A 154 -8.93 -8.06 17.06
CA ASP A 154 -10.10 -7.80 16.24
C ASP A 154 -9.76 -6.73 15.20
N TRP A 155 -9.76 -7.12 13.94
CA TRP A 155 -9.40 -6.22 12.84
C TRP A 155 -10.61 -5.58 12.19
N SER A 156 -10.46 -4.33 11.78
CA SER A 156 -11.45 -3.63 10.94
C SER A 156 -10.78 -2.63 10.03
N GLY A 157 -11.46 -2.24 8.95
CA GLY A 157 -11.01 -1.15 8.08
C GLY A 157 -12.18 -0.42 7.45
N ASN A 158 -11.93 0.82 7.00
CA ASN A 158 -12.97 1.71 6.46
C ASN A 158 -13.08 1.71 4.93
N LEU A 159 -12.07 1.21 4.22
CA LEU A 159 -11.98 1.22 2.76
C LEU A 159 -11.22 -0.02 2.30
N GLY A 160 -11.75 -0.69 1.28
CA GLY A 160 -11.17 -1.91 0.73
C GLY A 160 -11.75 -3.17 1.34
N GLU A 161 -11.01 -4.27 1.20
CA GLU A 161 -11.39 -5.60 1.64
C GLU A 161 -10.22 -6.25 2.38
N MET A 162 -10.52 -6.77 3.57
CA MET A 162 -9.61 -7.62 4.32
C MET A 162 -9.74 -9.06 3.81
N ILE A 163 -8.76 -9.51 3.04
CA ILE A 163 -8.78 -10.84 2.41
C ILE A 163 -8.15 -11.93 3.30
N PHE A 164 -7.42 -11.51 4.34
CA PHE A 164 -6.86 -12.39 5.36
C PHE A 164 -6.63 -11.60 6.66
N ALA A 165 -6.86 -12.23 7.81
CA ALA A 165 -6.51 -11.68 9.11
C ALA A 165 -6.32 -12.76 10.17
N GLU A 166 -5.27 -12.62 10.97
CA GLU A 166 -5.02 -13.44 12.14
C GLU A 166 -5.75 -12.86 13.35
N GLY A 167 -6.56 -13.67 14.01
CA GLY A 167 -7.30 -13.27 15.21
C GLY A 167 -6.49 -13.35 16.51
N TRP A 168 -5.25 -13.86 16.46
CA TRP A 168 -4.40 -14.04 17.64
C TRP A 168 -2.93 -13.77 17.34
N THR A 169 -2.21 -13.26 18.32
CA THR A 169 -0.75 -13.08 18.22
C THR A 169 0.04 -14.37 18.36
N ASP A 170 1.14 -14.47 17.62
CA ASP A 170 2.09 -15.59 17.66
C ASP A 170 3.05 -15.53 18.87
N SER A 171 4.03 -16.44 18.91
CA SER A 171 5.05 -16.50 19.97
C SER A 171 5.90 -15.24 20.14
N GLN A 172 5.99 -14.40 19.10
CA GLN A 172 6.70 -13.12 19.10
C GLN A 172 5.77 -11.94 19.38
N GLY A 173 4.48 -12.19 19.60
CA GLY A 173 3.47 -11.16 19.82
C GLY A 173 2.92 -10.54 18.54
N ASN A 174 3.16 -11.15 17.37
CA ASN A 174 2.73 -10.60 16.09
C ASN A 174 1.42 -11.21 15.61
N ALA A 175 0.54 -10.40 15.02
CA ALA A 175 -0.57 -10.86 14.19
C ALA A 175 -0.65 -9.98 12.94
N THR A 176 -1.04 -10.58 11.81
CA THR A 176 -1.06 -9.91 10.51
C THR A 176 -2.44 -9.88 9.89
N ALA A 177 -2.70 -8.84 9.09
CA ALA A 177 -3.85 -8.75 8.22
C ALA A 177 -3.45 -8.27 6.83
N THR A 178 -4.08 -8.85 5.81
CA THR A 178 -3.86 -8.49 4.40
C THR A 178 -5.08 -7.78 3.85
N PHE A 179 -4.85 -6.60 3.27
CA PHE A 179 -5.85 -5.72 2.70
C PHE A 179 -5.62 -5.51 1.20
N VAL A 180 -6.70 -5.39 0.44
CA VAL A 180 -6.71 -4.93 -0.96
C VAL A 180 -7.81 -3.90 -1.15
N SER A 181 -7.80 -3.14 -2.25
CA SER A 181 -8.92 -2.26 -2.59
C SER A 181 -9.10 -2.17 -4.10
N ARG A 182 -10.36 -1.99 -4.54
CA ARG A 182 -10.72 -1.61 -5.92
C ARG A 182 -11.08 -0.13 -6.06
N HIS A 183 -11.00 0.61 -4.95
CA HIS A 183 -11.34 2.03 -4.87
C HIS A 183 -10.14 2.80 -4.32
N ALA A 184 -9.75 3.85 -5.04
CA ALA A 184 -8.70 4.74 -4.59
C ALA A 184 -9.20 5.58 -3.39
N GLY A 185 -8.28 5.90 -2.48
CA GLY A 185 -8.54 6.71 -1.30
C GLY A 185 -7.71 6.27 -0.09
N PRO A 186 -7.74 7.07 0.99
CA PRO A 186 -7.12 6.70 2.25
C PRO A 186 -7.89 5.58 2.95
N ALA A 187 -7.20 4.47 3.21
CA ALA A 187 -7.70 3.38 4.04
C ALA A 187 -7.06 3.46 5.44
N LEU A 188 -7.89 3.36 6.46
CA LEU A 188 -7.53 3.21 7.86
C LEU A 188 -7.82 1.77 8.27
N VAL A 189 -6.83 1.11 8.85
CA VAL A 189 -6.96 -0.23 9.42
C VAL A 189 -6.75 -0.15 10.91
N THR A 190 -7.72 -0.68 11.65
CA THR A 190 -7.71 -0.74 13.11
C THR A 190 -7.48 -2.17 13.55
N ALA A 191 -6.55 -2.37 14.47
CA ALA A 191 -6.41 -3.60 15.25
C ALA A 191 -6.82 -3.28 16.69
N ASP A 192 -7.87 -3.92 17.20
CA ASP A 192 -8.26 -3.83 18.61
C ASP A 192 -7.64 -5.00 19.38
N VAL A 193 -6.76 -4.67 20.33
CA VAL A 193 -6.07 -5.64 21.18
C VAL A 193 -6.60 -5.53 22.61
N GLY A 194 -7.66 -6.27 22.91
CA GLY A 194 -8.24 -6.31 24.26
C GLY A 194 -8.74 -4.95 24.74
N GLU A 195 -9.58 -4.30 23.94
CA GLU A 195 -10.16 -2.96 24.16
C GLU A 195 -9.14 -1.82 24.01
N GLN A 196 -8.06 -2.07 23.26
CA GLN A 196 -7.05 -1.08 22.91
C GLN A 196 -6.96 -0.94 21.39
N PRO A 197 -7.81 -0.09 20.77
CA PRO A 197 -7.77 0.14 19.34
C PRO A 197 -6.51 0.92 18.96
N ILE A 198 -5.75 0.38 18.01
CA ILE A 198 -4.63 1.05 17.36
C ILE A 198 -4.87 1.12 15.85
N VAL A 199 -4.51 2.24 15.24
CA VAL A 199 -4.83 2.53 13.84
C VAL A 199 -3.57 2.79 13.05
N SER A 200 -3.51 2.23 11.84
CA SER A 200 -2.54 2.57 10.80
C SER A 200 -3.27 2.89 9.50
N SER A 201 -2.55 3.42 8.52
CA SER A 201 -3.14 3.88 7.27
C SER A 201 -2.30 3.50 6.04
N VAL A 202 -2.99 3.32 4.92
CA VAL A 202 -2.41 3.19 3.59
C VAL A 202 -3.22 4.02 2.59
N GLU A 203 -2.57 4.61 1.59
CA GLU A 203 -3.24 5.30 0.48
C GLU A 203 -3.38 4.35 -0.71
N PHE A 204 -4.61 3.98 -1.07
CA PHE A 204 -4.87 3.29 -2.33
C PHE A 204 -4.95 4.31 -3.48
N ILE A 205 -4.14 4.14 -4.53
CA ILE A 205 -4.09 5.04 -5.69
C ILE A 205 -4.72 4.40 -6.92
N PRO A 206 -5.21 5.16 -7.91
CA PRO A 206 -5.78 4.57 -9.12
C PRO A 206 -4.75 3.70 -9.87
N PRO A 207 -5.16 2.56 -10.46
CA PRO A 207 -4.25 1.72 -11.20
C PRO A 207 -3.63 2.43 -12.41
N LEU A 208 -2.30 2.32 -12.55
CA LEU A 208 -1.57 2.80 -13.71
C LEU A 208 -2.02 2.03 -14.95
N ARG A 209 -2.45 2.75 -15.99
CA ARG A 209 -2.87 2.15 -17.25
C ARG A 209 -2.61 3.04 -18.44
N LEU A 210 -2.46 2.39 -19.60
CA LEU A 210 -2.48 3.05 -20.89
C LEU A 210 -3.92 3.46 -21.22
N VAL A 211 -4.10 4.73 -21.58
CA VAL A 211 -5.40 5.30 -21.95
C VAL A 211 -5.47 5.46 -23.45
N ASP A 212 -4.42 6.00 -24.05
CA ASP A 212 -4.39 6.29 -25.47
C ASP A 212 -2.95 6.45 -25.99
N THR A 213 -2.83 6.45 -27.30
CA THR A 213 -1.67 6.95 -28.02
C THR A 213 -2.19 7.88 -29.11
N VAL A 214 -1.58 9.05 -29.26
CA VAL A 214 -2.11 10.09 -30.15
C VAL A 214 -1.04 10.58 -31.10
N ALA A 215 -1.46 11.01 -32.29
CA ALA A 215 -0.54 11.54 -33.29
C ALA A 215 0.16 12.80 -32.79
N VAL A 216 1.41 13.00 -33.21
CA VAL A 216 2.16 14.23 -32.96
C VAL A 216 2.61 14.82 -34.29
N ASP A 217 2.04 15.97 -34.66
CA ASP A 217 2.39 16.70 -35.88
C ASP A 217 3.74 17.42 -35.77
N SER A 218 4.17 18.04 -36.87
CA SER A 218 5.45 18.76 -36.96
C SER A 218 5.56 19.96 -35.99
N GLU A 219 4.42 20.51 -35.55
CA GLU A 219 4.35 21.58 -34.54
C GLU A 219 4.29 21.02 -33.09
N GLY A 220 4.27 19.71 -32.92
CA GLY A 220 4.18 19.01 -31.63
C GLY A 220 2.75 18.82 -31.11
N GLY A 221 1.75 19.23 -31.89
CA GLY A 221 0.32 19.13 -31.60
C GLY A 221 -0.31 17.82 -32.09
N ASN A 222 -1.64 17.79 -32.19
CA ASN A 222 -2.40 16.71 -32.85
C ASN A 222 -3.49 17.33 -33.74
N ALA A 223 -3.06 18.03 -34.79
CA ALA A 223 -3.94 18.79 -35.68
C ALA A 223 -5.05 17.95 -36.31
N ASN A 224 -4.79 16.66 -36.57
CA ASN A 224 -5.77 15.72 -37.12
C ASN A 224 -6.70 15.08 -36.06
N GLN A 225 -6.49 15.36 -34.76
CA GLN A 225 -7.20 14.75 -33.64
C GLN A 225 -7.22 13.22 -33.71
N LYS A 226 -6.10 12.62 -34.14
CA LYS A 226 -5.98 11.16 -34.28
C LYS A 226 -5.58 10.51 -32.97
N SER A 227 -6.36 9.49 -32.61
CA SER A 227 -6.10 8.53 -31.55
C SER A 227 -5.86 7.17 -32.19
N PHE A 228 -4.82 6.49 -31.74
CA PHE A 228 -4.50 5.11 -32.12
C PHE A 228 -4.89 4.10 -31.02
N GLY A 229 -5.54 4.58 -29.96
CA GLY A 229 -5.93 3.78 -28.82
C GLY A 229 -4.74 3.22 -28.06
N ILE A 230 -4.98 2.16 -27.29
CA ILE A 230 -3.97 1.52 -26.43
C ILE A 230 -3.01 0.60 -27.17
N ARG A 231 -3.11 0.47 -28.50
CA ARG A 231 -2.24 -0.41 -29.30
C ARG A 231 -1.15 0.33 -30.06
N GLY A 232 -1.22 1.66 -30.12
CA GLY A 232 -0.32 2.44 -30.95
C GLY A 232 -0.73 2.48 -32.43
N PRO A 233 -0.01 3.27 -33.24
CA PRO A 233 -0.17 3.28 -34.69
C PRO A 233 0.23 1.93 -35.31
N PHE A 234 -0.29 1.63 -36.50
CA PHE A 234 0.10 0.47 -37.33
C PHE A 234 0.85 0.87 -38.60
N VAL A 235 0.81 2.15 -38.97
CA VAL A 235 1.49 2.74 -40.13
C VAL A 235 2.58 3.69 -39.65
N PHE A 236 3.81 3.50 -40.12
CA PHE A 236 4.97 4.28 -39.68
C PHE A 236 5.89 4.68 -40.83
N TRP A 237 6.72 5.69 -40.56
CA TRP A 237 7.81 6.16 -41.40
C TRP A 237 8.92 6.73 -40.50
N HIS A 238 10.10 6.99 -41.08
CA HIS A 238 11.17 7.70 -40.38
C HIS A 238 10.73 9.09 -39.94
N GLY A 239 10.84 9.39 -38.65
CA GLY A 239 10.44 10.66 -38.06
C GLY A 239 8.98 10.74 -37.64
N ALA A 240 8.18 9.68 -37.84
CA ALA A 240 6.83 9.61 -37.28
C ALA A 240 6.87 9.82 -35.76
N LYS A 241 5.96 10.66 -35.24
CA LYS A 241 5.87 10.95 -33.80
C LYS A 241 4.48 10.63 -33.28
N PHE A 242 4.43 10.02 -32.10
CA PHE A 242 3.20 9.83 -31.35
C PHE A 242 3.46 10.04 -29.87
N ARG A 243 2.40 10.36 -29.12
CA ARG A 243 2.45 10.60 -27.68
C ARG A 243 1.72 9.48 -26.96
N ILE A 244 2.33 8.93 -25.93
CA ILE A 244 1.73 7.92 -25.06
C ILE A 244 0.98 8.62 -23.92
N ILE A 245 -0.27 8.24 -23.69
CA ILE A 245 -1.14 8.84 -22.67
C ILE A 245 -1.50 7.77 -21.64
N THR A 246 -1.08 8.01 -20.40
CA THR A 246 -1.40 7.16 -19.25
C THR A 246 -2.37 7.87 -18.30
N ALA A 247 -3.01 7.10 -17.42
CA ALA A 247 -3.73 7.59 -16.28
C ALA A 247 -3.43 6.74 -15.05
N GLY A 248 -3.62 7.32 -13.87
CA GLY A 248 -3.32 6.65 -12.59
C GLY A 248 -1.85 6.70 -12.19
N ASN A 249 -0.99 7.33 -12.99
CA ASN A 249 0.41 7.55 -12.64
C ASN A 249 0.54 8.48 -11.42
N THR A 250 1.39 8.10 -10.48
CA THR A 250 1.94 9.00 -9.46
C THR A 250 3.32 9.47 -9.86
N GLY A 251 3.50 10.78 -9.97
CA GLY A 251 4.76 11.38 -10.41
C GLY A 251 4.88 11.54 -11.92
N GLY A 252 6.10 11.78 -12.38
CA GLY A 252 6.44 11.91 -13.80
C GLY A 252 6.46 10.55 -14.51
N VAL A 253 6.12 10.56 -15.80
CA VAL A 253 6.15 9.39 -16.69
C VAL A 253 7.55 9.30 -17.31
N ASN A 254 8.19 8.13 -17.26
CA ASN A 254 9.54 7.92 -17.78
C ASN A 254 9.61 6.66 -18.65
N TRP A 255 8.95 6.74 -19.81
CA TRP A 255 8.92 5.65 -20.79
C TRP A 255 10.32 5.28 -21.29
N GLN A 256 10.61 3.98 -21.24
CA GLN A 256 11.81 3.38 -21.81
C GLN A 256 11.44 2.49 -22.99
N SER A 257 12.30 2.46 -24.01
CA SER A 257 12.19 1.54 -25.16
C SER A 257 13.23 0.44 -25.03
N ASP A 258 12.86 -0.79 -25.39
CA ASP A 258 13.78 -1.92 -25.50
C ASP A 258 14.62 -1.90 -26.80
N SER A 259 14.35 -0.94 -27.70
CA SER A 259 14.93 -0.89 -29.04
C SER A 259 15.39 0.51 -29.45
N PRO A 260 16.54 0.64 -30.14
CA PRO A 260 17.02 1.91 -30.69
C PRO A 260 16.27 2.36 -31.95
N SER A 261 15.32 1.54 -32.45
CA SER A 261 14.47 1.91 -33.58
C SER A 261 13.54 3.10 -33.30
N VAL A 262 13.46 3.54 -32.04
CA VAL A 262 12.70 4.70 -31.58
C VAL A 262 13.52 5.50 -30.57
N MET A 263 13.23 6.80 -30.46
CA MET A 263 13.70 7.65 -29.37
C MET A 263 12.50 8.09 -28.53
N VAL A 264 12.65 8.11 -27.21
CA VAL A 264 11.60 8.54 -26.29
C VAL A 264 12.06 9.81 -25.58
N SER A 265 11.21 10.84 -25.59
CA SER A 265 11.42 12.09 -24.86
C SER A 265 10.17 12.41 -24.05
N GLY A 266 10.24 12.18 -22.74
CA GLY A 266 9.07 12.20 -21.87
C GLY A 266 8.06 11.14 -22.31
N ASN A 267 6.92 11.58 -22.84
CA ASN A 267 5.89 10.69 -23.39
C ASN A 267 5.76 10.75 -24.92
N VAL A 268 6.66 11.45 -25.61
CA VAL A 268 6.67 11.52 -27.07
C VAL A 268 7.70 10.52 -27.61
N VAL A 269 7.23 9.64 -28.48
CA VAL A 269 8.04 8.67 -29.22
C VAL A 269 8.33 9.22 -30.62
N THR A 270 9.58 9.16 -31.04
CA THR A 270 10.02 9.50 -32.40
C THR A 270 10.63 8.27 -33.07
N VAL A 271 10.07 7.86 -34.20
CA VAL A 271 10.50 6.66 -34.93
C VAL A 271 11.78 6.92 -35.72
N GLN A 272 12.79 6.07 -35.53
CA GLN A 272 14.08 6.12 -36.23
C GLN A 272 14.21 5.03 -37.29
N GLN A 273 13.62 3.85 -37.06
CA GLN A 273 13.59 2.70 -37.96
C GLN A 273 12.28 1.95 -37.75
N ASN A 274 12.00 0.93 -38.57
CA ASN A 274 10.78 0.13 -38.44
C ASN A 274 10.60 -0.37 -36.99
N PRO A 275 9.57 0.10 -36.25
CA PRO A 275 9.45 -0.13 -34.82
C PRO A 275 8.62 -1.39 -34.50
N ASP A 276 8.58 -2.37 -35.40
CA ASP A 276 7.79 -3.57 -35.20
C ASP A 276 8.28 -4.38 -34.00
N GLY A 277 7.35 -4.75 -33.12
CA GLY A 277 7.63 -5.49 -31.89
C GLY A 277 8.32 -4.71 -30.78
N VAL A 278 8.59 -3.41 -30.96
CA VAL A 278 9.21 -2.57 -29.93
C VAL A 278 8.32 -2.50 -28.70
N ARG A 279 8.93 -2.69 -27.53
CA ARG A 279 8.25 -2.62 -26.23
C ARG A 279 8.66 -1.36 -25.50
N PHE A 280 7.65 -0.64 -25.04
CA PHE A 280 7.80 0.48 -24.13
C PHE A 280 7.35 0.07 -22.76
N THR A 281 8.13 0.42 -21.74
CA THR A 281 7.77 0.22 -20.34
C THR A 281 7.85 1.54 -19.59
N ASP A 282 6.91 1.76 -18.70
CA ASP A 282 6.98 2.82 -17.70
C ASP A 282 6.72 2.23 -16.32
N THR A 283 7.37 2.78 -15.31
CA THR A 283 7.20 2.39 -13.92
C THR A 283 7.04 3.64 -13.09
N ASP A 284 5.92 3.78 -12.39
CA ASP A 284 5.67 4.95 -11.56
C ASP A 284 6.44 4.90 -10.23
N GLU A 285 6.37 5.97 -9.45
CA GLU A 285 7.06 6.08 -8.16
C GLU A 285 6.61 5.04 -7.11
N THR A 286 5.45 4.42 -7.31
CA THR A 286 4.94 3.34 -6.44
C THR A 286 5.30 1.94 -6.93
N GLY A 287 5.96 1.84 -8.08
CA GLY A 287 6.35 0.56 -8.68
C GLY A 287 5.28 -0.05 -9.58
N GLN A 288 4.16 0.63 -9.85
CA GLN A 288 3.20 0.15 -10.84
C GLN A 288 3.83 0.20 -12.22
N GLN A 289 3.56 -0.80 -13.05
CA GLN A 289 4.13 -0.90 -14.39
C GLN A 289 3.04 -0.88 -15.46
N VAL A 290 3.37 -0.30 -16.61
CA VAL A 290 2.55 -0.36 -17.82
C VAL A 290 3.45 -0.61 -19.02
N GLU A 291 2.94 -1.38 -19.98
CA GLU A 291 3.65 -1.75 -21.20
C GLU A 291 2.82 -1.41 -22.44
N LEU A 292 3.52 -1.01 -23.52
CA LEU A 292 2.98 -0.90 -24.87
C LEU A 292 3.91 -1.65 -25.82
N THR A 293 3.38 -2.57 -26.63
CA THR A 293 4.11 -3.20 -27.73
C THR A 293 3.55 -2.74 -29.06
N LEU A 294 4.41 -2.25 -29.96
CA LEU A 294 3.99 -1.83 -31.30
C LEU A 294 3.88 -3.01 -32.25
N THR A 295 2.95 -2.89 -33.20
CA THR A 295 2.78 -3.81 -34.32
C THR A 295 2.71 -2.99 -35.60
N VAL A 296 3.56 -3.30 -36.57
CA VAL A 296 3.66 -2.52 -37.81
C VAL A 296 3.05 -3.30 -38.97
N HIS A 297 2.00 -2.76 -39.57
CA HIS A 297 1.42 -3.32 -40.78
C HIS A 297 1.98 -2.66 -42.05
N THR A 298 2.28 -1.36 -41.98
CA THR A 298 2.83 -0.61 -43.11
C THR A 298 4.02 0.23 -42.68
N TRP A 299 5.16 -0.01 -43.33
CA TRP A 299 6.38 0.75 -43.11
C TRP A 299 6.75 1.51 -44.38
N PHE A 300 6.83 2.84 -44.29
CA PHE A 300 7.38 3.68 -45.33
C PHE A 300 8.88 3.88 -45.11
N GLU A 301 9.67 3.11 -45.86
CA GLU A 301 11.12 3.20 -45.94
C GLU A 301 11.60 4.59 -46.39
N ARG A 302 10.79 5.26 -47.22
CA ARG A 302 11.01 6.65 -47.60
C ARG A 302 9.68 7.37 -47.67
N SER A 303 9.59 8.49 -46.97
CA SER A 303 8.45 9.39 -46.98
C SER A 303 8.53 10.40 -48.14
N GLY A 304 7.42 11.06 -48.41
CA GLY A 304 7.17 11.77 -49.65
C GLY A 304 7.74 13.19 -49.77
N LEU A 305 9.03 13.41 -49.53
CA LEU A 305 9.65 14.76 -49.53
C LEU A 305 10.14 15.26 -50.90
N THR A 306 10.20 14.40 -51.91
CA THR A 306 10.82 14.72 -53.21
C THR A 306 9.96 14.22 -54.36
N GLU A 307 9.99 14.95 -55.47
CA GLU A 307 9.42 14.52 -56.74
C GLU A 307 10.47 13.86 -57.64
N ASP A 308 10.03 12.92 -58.46
CA ASP A 308 10.89 12.33 -59.49
C ASP A 308 10.07 11.73 -60.64
N PHE A 309 10.75 11.37 -61.73
CA PHE A 309 10.16 10.55 -62.78
C PHE A 309 9.86 9.15 -62.23
N TYR A 310 8.73 8.56 -62.66
CA TYR A 310 8.27 7.25 -62.16
C TYR A 310 9.34 6.15 -62.25
N SER A 311 10.09 6.11 -63.35
CA SER A 311 11.16 5.11 -63.54
C SER A 311 12.28 5.25 -62.51
N ASN A 312 12.68 6.49 -62.19
CA ASN A 312 13.73 6.74 -61.21
C ASN A 312 13.20 6.53 -59.78
N ALA A 313 11.98 7.01 -59.48
CA ALA A 313 11.29 6.73 -58.22
C ALA A 313 11.19 5.21 -57.94
N ASN A 314 10.88 4.42 -58.99
CA ASN A 314 10.82 2.96 -58.88
C ASN A 314 12.20 2.35 -58.58
N GLN A 315 13.25 2.79 -59.27
CA GLN A 315 14.63 2.37 -59.01
C GLN A 315 15.08 2.74 -57.58
N ILE A 316 14.74 3.93 -57.11
CA ILE A 316 15.03 4.40 -55.75
C ILE A 316 14.31 3.51 -54.72
N CYS A 317 13.02 3.22 -54.90
CA CYS A 317 12.32 2.37 -53.95
C CYS A 317 12.87 0.94 -53.94
N GLN A 318 13.24 0.39 -55.11
CA GLN A 318 13.85 -0.93 -55.22
C GLN A 318 15.23 -0.99 -54.54
N SER A 319 16.04 0.07 -54.64
CA SER A 319 17.35 0.11 -53.96
C SER A 319 17.23 0.15 -52.43
N LEU A 320 16.10 0.62 -51.91
CA LEU A 320 15.73 0.56 -50.49
C LEU A 320 15.06 -0.78 -50.10
N GLY A 321 15.05 -1.76 -51.01
CA GLY A 321 14.39 -3.05 -50.83
C GLY A 321 12.86 -2.95 -50.77
N SER A 322 12.29 -1.85 -51.24
CA SER A 322 10.87 -1.49 -51.13
C SER A 322 10.26 -1.31 -52.53
N ARG A 323 9.00 -0.88 -52.58
CA ARG A 323 8.31 -0.50 -53.81
C ARG A 323 7.66 0.87 -53.65
N ILE A 324 7.36 1.52 -54.77
CA ILE A 324 6.50 2.71 -54.74
C ILE A 324 5.23 2.36 -53.96
N ALA A 325 4.84 3.24 -53.04
CA ALA A 325 3.72 3.01 -52.14
C ALA A 325 2.46 2.60 -52.93
N SER A 326 1.87 1.49 -52.51
CA SER A 326 0.63 1.02 -53.13
C SER A 326 -0.54 1.91 -52.71
N LYS A 327 -1.64 1.81 -53.45
CA LYS A 327 -2.90 2.45 -53.10
C LYS A 327 -3.32 2.15 -51.66
N TYR A 328 -3.25 0.89 -51.27
CA TYR A 328 -3.61 0.46 -49.91
C TYR A 328 -2.74 1.12 -48.84
N ALA A 329 -1.42 1.22 -49.06
CA ALA A 329 -0.52 1.81 -48.07
C ALA A 329 -0.85 3.31 -47.83
N LEU A 330 -1.11 4.07 -48.89
CA LEU A 330 -1.51 5.47 -48.79
C LEU A 330 -2.90 5.64 -48.16
N GLU A 331 -3.84 4.75 -48.48
CA GLU A 331 -5.16 4.75 -47.84
C GLU A 331 -5.09 4.43 -46.34
N GLN A 332 -4.25 3.49 -45.92
CA GLN A 332 -4.06 3.21 -44.49
C GLN A 332 -3.38 4.39 -43.77
N LEU A 333 -2.36 4.99 -44.38
CA LEU A 333 -1.71 6.20 -43.85
C LEU A 333 -2.72 7.31 -43.60
N CYS A 334 -3.53 7.65 -44.60
CA CYS A 334 -4.57 8.67 -44.48
C CYS A 334 -5.62 8.29 -43.44
N LYS A 335 -6.11 7.04 -43.46
CA LYS A 335 -7.12 6.59 -42.51
C LYS A 335 -6.65 6.75 -41.06
N GLU A 336 -5.41 6.34 -40.78
CA GLU A 336 -4.84 6.34 -39.44
C GLU A 336 -4.35 7.73 -39.01
N TRP A 337 -3.60 8.43 -39.87
CA TRP A 337 -2.92 9.68 -39.52
C TRP A 337 -3.64 10.95 -39.99
N GLY A 338 -4.65 10.83 -40.85
CA GLY A 338 -5.39 11.94 -41.44
C GLY A 338 -4.59 12.65 -42.52
N ASN A 339 -4.63 13.97 -42.51
CA ASN A 339 -3.83 14.84 -43.38
C ASN A 339 -2.34 14.66 -43.06
N PHE A 340 -1.72 13.67 -43.68
CA PHE A 340 -0.37 13.20 -43.34
C PHE A 340 0.72 14.20 -43.75
N TYR A 341 0.42 15.17 -44.61
CA TYR A 341 1.33 16.28 -44.94
C TYR A 341 1.57 17.27 -43.78
N LEU A 342 0.88 17.12 -42.64
CA LEU A 342 1.12 17.91 -41.43
C LEU A 342 2.25 17.34 -40.56
N TYR A 343 2.73 16.14 -40.86
CA TYR A 343 3.77 15.45 -40.10
C TYR A 343 5.12 15.50 -40.79
N ASP A 344 6.19 15.44 -39.99
CA ASP A 344 7.57 15.40 -40.49
C ASP A 344 7.75 14.28 -41.52
N GLY A 345 8.41 14.57 -42.64
CA GLY A 345 8.65 13.61 -43.72
C GLY A 345 7.62 13.64 -44.85
N TRP A 346 6.55 14.41 -44.75
CA TRP A 346 5.54 14.53 -45.80
C TRP A 346 5.31 15.97 -46.21
N VAL A 347 4.89 16.19 -47.46
CA VAL A 347 4.54 17.51 -47.99
C VAL A 347 3.17 17.45 -48.67
N ARG A 348 2.56 18.60 -48.88
CA ARG A 348 1.26 18.71 -49.55
C ARG A 348 1.45 18.55 -51.06
N GLU A 349 1.55 17.31 -51.53
CA GLU A 349 1.81 17.01 -52.93
C GLU A 349 0.94 15.87 -53.50
N PHE A 350 1.01 15.72 -54.83
CA PHE A 350 0.52 14.53 -55.51
C PHE A 350 1.53 13.39 -55.36
N TYR A 351 1.03 12.21 -54.98
CA TYR A 351 1.85 11.02 -54.76
C TYR A 351 1.56 9.93 -55.78
N VAL A 352 2.59 9.50 -56.49
CA VAL A 352 2.49 8.39 -57.44
C VAL A 352 2.35 7.06 -56.71
N THR A 353 1.59 6.13 -57.29
CA THR A 353 1.34 4.80 -56.69
C THR A 353 1.79 3.65 -57.58
N SER A 354 2.20 2.53 -56.95
CA SER A 354 2.43 1.27 -57.67
C SER A 354 1.09 0.68 -58.11
N THR A 355 0.81 0.75 -59.40
CA THR A 355 -0.45 0.27 -59.98
C THR A 355 -0.43 -1.23 -60.25
N ASP A 356 -0.58 -2.07 -59.22
CA ASP A 356 -0.74 -3.52 -59.42
C ASP A 356 -2.15 -3.91 -59.93
N TYR A 357 -3.13 -2.99 -59.94
CA TYR A 357 -4.54 -3.34 -60.21
C TYR A 357 -5.01 -3.17 -61.68
N LEU A 358 -4.24 -2.52 -62.55
CA LEU A 358 -4.65 -2.23 -63.95
C LEU A 358 -3.57 -2.55 -64.98
N ALA A 359 -2.80 -3.60 -64.73
CA ALA A 359 -1.94 -4.24 -65.72
C ALA A 359 -2.78 -5.12 -66.69
N ALA A 360 -3.77 -4.52 -67.35
CA ALA A 360 -4.43 -5.14 -68.49
C ALA A 360 -4.52 -4.11 -69.62
N ARG A 361 -3.59 -4.27 -70.55
CA ARG A 361 -3.65 -3.83 -71.96
C ARG A 361 -3.82 -2.32 -72.21
N SER A 362 -2.69 -1.63 -72.21
CA SER A 362 -2.42 -0.57 -73.21
C SER A 362 -0.94 -0.20 -73.13
N GLY A 363 -0.21 -0.35 -74.23
CA GLY A 363 1.19 0.06 -74.36
C GLY A 363 1.33 1.58 -74.33
N SER A 364 1.27 2.18 -73.14
CA SER A 364 1.64 3.58 -72.91
C SER A 364 2.93 3.61 -72.10
N ALA A 365 3.92 4.34 -72.62
CA ALA A 365 5.29 4.54 -72.15
C ALA A 365 5.57 4.20 -70.67
N GLU A 366 6.68 3.49 -70.44
CA GLU A 366 7.28 3.15 -69.13
C GLU A 366 7.52 4.36 -68.19
N HIS A 367 7.26 5.58 -68.67
CA HIS A 367 7.53 6.85 -67.99
C HIS A 367 6.31 7.46 -67.27
N GLN A 368 5.11 6.88 -67.37
CA GLN A 368 3.91 7.46 -66.73
C GLN A 368 3.20 6.45 -65.83
N ALA A 369 3.28 6.65 -64.53
CA ALA A 369 2.30 6.06 -63.62
C ALA A 369 0.89 6.51 -64.03
N LYS A 370 -0.09 5.60 -63.90
CA LYS A 370 -1.46 5.90 -64.33
C LYS A 370 -2.24 6.74 -63.31
N TRP A 371 -1.87 6.66 -62.03
CA TRP A 371 -2.64 7.22 -60.93
C TRP A 371 -1.73 7.93 -59.93
N VAL A 372 -2.27 9.01 -59.39
CA VAL A 372 -1.68 9.77 -58.28
C VAL A 372 -2.73 9.99 -57.19
N PHE A 373 -2.26 10.12 -55.97
CA PHE A 373 -3.02 10.41 -54.76
C PHE A 373 -2.77 11.84 -54.32
N TRP A 374 -3.82 12.63 -54.14
CA TRP A 374 -3.69 14.00 -53.66
C TRP A 374 -3.73 14.05 -52.13
N ALA A 375 -2.65 14.50 -51.51
CA ALA A 375 -2.47 14.48 -50.05
C ALA A 375 -3.47 15.36 -49.26
N GLU A 376 -4.05 16.39 -49.88
CA GLU A 376 -4.95 17.32 -49.19
C GLU A 376 -6.41 16.89 -49.17
N THR A 377 -6.86 16.15 -50.19
CA THR A 377 -8.28 15.75 -50.29
C THR A 377 -8.48 14.25 -50.32
N ASP A 378 -7.41 13.47 -50.16
CA ASP A 378 -7.41 12.01 -50.24
C ASP A 378 -8.02 11.45 -51.53
N ARG A 379 -7.81 12.15 -52.65
CA ARG A 379 -8.42 11.81 -53.96
C ARG A 379 -7.44 11.16 -54.90
N TRP A 380 -7.94 10.17 -55.64
CA TRP A 380 -7.23 9.52 -56.72
C TRP A 380 -7.56 10.19 -58.06
N THR A 381 -6.53 10.56 -58.83
CA THR A 381 -6.71 11.10 -60.19
C THR A 381 -5.69 10.51 -61.16
N ARG A 382 -5.94 10.68 -62.45
CA ARG A 382 -4.98 10.31 -63.49
C ARG A 382 -3.75 11.21 -63.35
N ASN A 383 -2.58 10.59 -63.45
CA ASN A 383 -1.35 11.37 -63.47
C ASN A 383 -1.30 12.23 -64.74
N ALA A 384 -1.08 13.54 -64.58
CA ALA A 384 -0.88 14.47 -65.67
C ALA A 384 0.55 15.03 -65.71
N TRP A 385 1.42 14.61 -64.79
CA TRP A 385 2.75 15.18 -64.58
C TRP A 385 3.86 14.16 -64.82
N ALA A 386 5.00 14.65 -65.31
CA ALA A 386 6.16 13.82 -65.61
C ALA A 386 6.99 13.51 -64.36
N MET A 387 7.11 14.49 -63.45
CA MET A 387 7.67 14.32 -62.12
C MET A 387 6.54 14.44 -61.11
N THR A 388 6.56 13.60 -60.08
CA THR A 388 5.51 13.57 -59.06
C THR A 388 6.12 13.12 -57.75
N GLY A 389 5.57 13.56 -56.62
CA GLY A 389 5.92 13.05 -55.31
C GLY A 389 5.81 11.52 -55.26
N PHE A 390 6.71 10.87 -54.53
CA PHE A 390 6.65 9.42 -54.36
C PHE A 390 7.08 9.04 -52.94
N ALA A 391 6.55 7.93 -52.46
CA ALA A 391 6.95 7.30 -51.21
C ALA A 391 7.28 5.83 -51.47
N CYS A 392 8.17 5.25 -50.67
CA CYS A 392 8.58 3.86 -50.78
C CYS A 392 8.06 3.09 -49.57
N GLY A 393 7.20 2.09 -49.77
CA GLY A 393 6.52 1.38 -48.68
C GLY A 393 6.56 -0.15 -48.80
N LYS A 394 6.69 -0.82 -47.66
CA LYS A 394 6.54 -2.27 -47.46
C LYS A 394 5.27 -2.54 -46.65
N GLN A 395 4.55 -3.58 -47.03
CA GLN A 395 3.42 -4.11 -46.28
C GLN A 395 3.86 -5.44 -45.67
N GLN A 396 3.62 -5.59 -44.38
CA GLN A 396 3.76 -6.87 -43.70
C GLN A 396 2.39 -7.55 -43.74
N TYR A 397 2.34 -8.80 -44.22
CA TYR A 397 1.13 -9.60 -44.33
C TYR A 397 0.96 -10.52 -43.14
#